data_AF-A0A1W6DP98-F1
#
_entry.id   AF-A0A1W6DP98-F1
#
_cell.length_a   1.000
_cell.length_b   1.000
_cell.length_c   1.000
_cell.angle_alpha   90.00
_cell.angle_beta   90.00
_cell.angle_gamma   90.00
#
_symmetry.space_group_name_H-M   'P 1'
#
loop_
_entity.id
_entity.type
_entity.pdbx_description
1 polymer ?
#
loop_
_entity_poly.entity_id
_entity_poly.type
_entity_poly.pdbx_seq_one_letter_code
_entity_poly.pdbx_strand_id
1 'polypeptide(L)'
;MPSQVLTVCTGNVCRSPTAERLLSIRSDTSVTVSSAGTHALEGAPLDEPMARLLTARGLEASTHTGRQLTAAMIEQADLVLTMSRAQRAAVVTLVPQAVRRTYTLLELAALLSAIELPVDPDESDADRIARLPEIASAQRVRTITPRTPLDIPDPHGRSERAYRQAFTTIDTAVAAVARVVHPPAARRLEWSPTLTERGARTPPFPGGGDGTDPTGRGGSSSPRHGGRRSWRLR
;
A
#
# COMPACT_ATOMS: atom_id res chain seq x y z
N MET A 1 1.02 14.84 10.32
CA MET A 1 0.00 14.07 11.06
C MET A 1 -0.27 12.81 10.27
N PRO A 2 -0.63 11.68 10.90
CA PRO A 2 -0.93 10.47 10.15
C PRO A 2 -2.11 10.68 9.19
N SER A 3 -2.11 9.99 8.05
CA SER A 3 -3.25 9.97 7.14
C SER A 3 -4.41 9.18 7.75
N GLN A 4 -5.61 9.71 7.61
CA GLN A 4 -6.82 9.18 8.23
C GLN A 4 -7.64 8.40 7.20
N VAL A 5 -7.80 7.09 7.41
CA VAL A 5 -8.69 6.25 6.61
C VAL A 5 -9.93 5.91 7.42
N LEU A 6 -11.11 6.14 6.82
CA LEU A 6 -12.39 5.79 7.43
C LEU A 6 -13.08 4.69 6.65
N THR A 7 -13.35 3.57 7.31
CA THR A 7 -14.14 2.47 6.74
C THR A 7 -15.60 2.55 7.19
N VAL A 8 -16.55 2.36 6.28
CA VAL A 8 -17.99 2.60 6.56
C VAL A 8 -18.83 1.41 6.12
N CYS A 9 -19.67 0.90 7.02
CA CYS A 9 -20.73 -0.04 6.68
C CYS A 9 -22.09 0.41 7.23
N THR A 10 -23.06 -0.49 7.40
CA THR A 10 -24.37 -0.15 7.95
C THR A 10 -24.30 -0.08 9.48
N GLY A 11 -24.19 -1.23 10.15
CA GLY A 11 -24.24 -1.32 11.62
C GLY A 11 -22.93 -1.07 12.36
N ASN A 12 -21.79 -0.97 11.68
CA ASN A 12 -20.46 -0.90 12.29
C ASN A 12 -20.14 -2.03 13.29
N VAL A 13 -20.65 -3.24 13.03
CA VAL A 13 -20.37 -4.43 13.85
C VAL A 13 -19.82 -5.60 13.04
N CYS A 14 -19.70 -5.48 11.72
CA CYS A 14 -19.25 -6.57 10.84
C CYS A 14 -18.17 -6.10 9.86
N ARG A 15 -18.59 -5.55 8.72
CA ARG A 15 -17.72 -5.34 7.55
C ARG A 15 -16.70 -4.21 7.73
N SER A 16 -17.11 -3.02 8.20
CA SER A 16 -16.16 -1.89 8.37
C SER A 16 -15.13 -2.14 9.46
N PRO A 17 -15.46 -2.67 10.65
CA PRO A 17 -14.43 -2.98 11.64
C PRO A 17 -13.44 -4.05 11.15
N THR A 18 -13.91 -5.06 10.41
CA THR A 18 -13.01 -6.05 9.79
C THR A 18 -12.06 -5.40 8.79
N ALA A 19 -12.56 -4.49 7.94
CA ALA A 19 -11.72 -3.74 7.00
C ALA A 19 -10.70 -2.84 7.73
N GLU A 20 -11.12 -2.18 8.82
CA GLU A 20 -10.24 -1.38 9.67
C GLU A 20 -9.05 -2.21 10.17
N ARG A 21 -9.30 -3.32 10.87
CA ARG A 21 -8.21 -4.15 11.43
C ARG A 21 -7.27 -4.68 10.36
N LEU A 22 -7.83 -5.14 9.25
CA LEU A 22 -7.04 -5.70 8.14
C LEU A 22 -6.20 -4.65 7.41
N LEU A 23 -6.66 -3.40 7.33
CA LEU A 23 -5.88 -2.30 6.77
C LEU A 23 -4.80 -1.86 7.74
N SER A 24 -5.13 -1.67 9.02
CA SER A 24 -4.18 -1.21 10.04
C SER A 24 -2.95 -2.11 10.17
N ILE A 25 -3.10 -3.43 10.07
CA ILE A 25 -1.96 -4.36 10.15
C ILE A 25 -1.16 -4.46 8.85
N ARG A 26 -1.63 -3.81 7.78
CA ARG A 26 -0.97 -3.78 6.47
C ARG A 26 -0.51 -2.38 6.07
N SER A 27 -0.57 -1.43 6.99
CA SER A 27 -0.03 -0.09 6.84
C SER A 27 0.96 0.20 7.97
N ASP A 28 1.85 1.14 7.75
CA ASP A 28 2.77 1.64 8.77
C ASP A 28 2.08 2.59 9.77
N THR A 29 2.86 3.14 10.71
CA THR A 29 2.38 4.02 11.77
C THR A 29 2.00 5.43 11.31
N SER A 30 2.28 5.78 10.05
CA SER A 30 1.85 7.03 9.43
C SER A 30 0.38 6.99 9.00
N VAL A 31 -0.29 5.83 9.09
CA VAL A 31 -1.70 5.67 8.75
C VAL A 31 -2.50 5.30 9.99
N THR A 32 -3.61 6.01 10.19
CA THR A 32 -4.62 5.64 11.20
C THR A 32 -5.90 5.25 10.49
N VAL A 33 -6.36 4.03 10.75
CA VAL A 33 -7.62 3.52 10.21
C VAL A 33 -8.66 3.49 11.32
N SER A 34 -9.86 3.95 10.99
CA SER A 34 -11.02 3.93 11.87
C SER A 34 -12.25 3.39 11.13
N SER A 35 -13.31 3.05 11.87
CA SER A 35 -14.57 2.61 11.29
C SER A 35 -15.79 3.30 11.88
N ALA A 36 -16.84 3.37 11.07
CA ALA A 36 -18.16 3.88 11.47
C ALA A 36 -19.29 3.18 10.69
N GLY A 37 -20.53 3.49 11.08
CA GLY A 37 -21.75 2.92 10.51
C GLY A 37 -22.75 4.00 10.12
N THR A 38 -23.37 3.88 8.95
CA THR A 38 -24.45 4.78 8.53
C THR A 38 -25.70 4.68 9.40
N HIS A 39 -25.94 3.49 9.97
CA HIS A 39 -27.01 3.20 10.93
C HIS A 39 -26.39 2.30 12.00
N ALA A 40 -25.45 2.85 12.76
CA ALA A 40 -24.61 2.08 13.65
C ALA A 40 -25.41 1.49 14.81
N LEU A 41 -25.01 0.30 15.24
CA LEU A 41 -25.38 -0.23 16.53
C LEU A 41 -24.40 0.38 17.56
N GLU A 42 -24.70 1.58 18.03
CA GLU A 42 -23.80 2.31 18.92
C GLU A 42 -23.51 1.54 20.21
N GLY A 43 -22.24 1.48 20.60
CA GLY A 43 -21.82 0.73 21.79
C GLY A 43 -21.73 -0.79 21.58
N ALA A 44 -22.25 -1.34 20.48
CA ALA A 44 -22.25 -2.77 20.25
C ALA A 44 -20.84 -3.29 19.94
N PRO A 45 -20.46 -4.49 20.43
CA PRO A 45 -19.18 -5.08 20.08
C PRO A 45 -19.15 -5.54 18.63
N LEU A 46 -17.98 -5.99 18.19
CA LEU A 46 -17.89 -6.72 16.93
C LEU A 46 -18.76 -7.98 16.97
N ASP A 47 -19.49 -8.24 15.88
CA ASP A 47 -20.33 -9.41 15.73
C ASP A 47 -19.49 -10.69 15.83
N GLU A 48 -19.95 -11.63 16.65
CA GLU A 48 -19.15 -12.75 17.13
C GLU A 48 -18.57 -13.61 15.99
N PRO A 49 -19.30 -13.93 14.89
CA PRO A 49 -18.73 -14.68 13.79
C PRO A 49 -17.60 -13.94 13.07
N MET A 50 -17.66 -12.61 12.95
CA MET A 50 -16.54 -11.81 12.41
C MET A 50 -15.37 -11.76 13.39
N ALA A 51 -15.64 -11.64 14.69
CA ALA A 51 -14.62 -11.67 15.73
C ALA A 51 -13.81 -12.95 15.66
N ARG A 52 -14.47 -14.11 15.58
CA ARG A 52 -13.79 -15.41 15.45
C ARG A 52 -12.89 -15.49 14.20
N LEU A 53 -13.33 -14.94 13.06
CA LEU A 53 -12.54 -14.92 11.83
C LEU A 53 -11.31 -14.01 11.94
N LEU A 54 -11.41 -12.86 12.60
CA LEU A 54 -10.27 -11.99 12.89
C LEU A 54 -9.29 -12.64 13.87
N THR A 55 -9.79 -13.21 14.97
CA THR A 55 -8.95 -13.90 15.97
C THR A 55 -8.24 -15.11 15.37
N ALA A 56 -8.88 -15.84 14.44
CA ALA A 56 -8.23 -16.92 13.69
C ALA A 56 -7.06 -16.43 12.81
N ARG A 57 -6.97 -15.12 12.53
CA ARG A 57 -5.83 -14.47 11.86
C ARG A 57 -4.85 -13.80 12.85
N GLY A 58 -5.00 -14.05 14.16
CA GLY A 58 -4.18 -13.44 15.20
C GLY A 58 -4.50 -11.96 15.47
N LEU A 59 -5.67 -11.49 15.06
CA LEU A 59 -6.08 -10.09 15.23
C LEU A 59 -7.02 -9.94 16.42
N GLU A 60 -6.79 -8.90 17.22
CA GLU A 60 -7.64 -8.52 18.35
C GLU A 60 -9.01 -8.01 17.88
N ALA A 61 -10.08 -8.64 18.38
CA ALA A 61 -11.46 -8.31 18.04
C ALA A 61 -12.23 -7.63 19.19
N SER A 62 -11.70 -7.72 20.42
CA SER A 62 -12.39 -7.34 21.67
C SER A 62 -12.50 -5.83 21.90
N THR A 63 -11.64 -5.03 21.28
CA THR A 63 -11.54 -3.57 21.52
C THR A 63 -12.46 -2.74 20.62
N HIS A 64 -13.24 -3.37 19.76
CA HIS A 64 -14.13 -2.66 18.84
C HIS A 64 -15.45 -2.29 19.51
N THR A 65 -15.91 -1.06 19.25
CA THR A 65 -17.22 -0.55 19.67
C THR A 65 -17.88 0.16 18.50
N GLY A 66 -19.13 -0.21 18.21
CA GLY A 66 -19.94 0.38 17.17
C GLY A 66 -20.13 1.89 17.36
N ARG A 67 -19.96 2.64 16.28
CA ARG A 67 -19.96 4.11 16.24
C ARG A 67 -20.77 4.64 15.07
N GLN A 68 -21.65 5.59 15.35
CA GLN A 68 -22.41 6.29 14.32
C GLN A 68 -21.50 7.17 13.46
N LEU A 69 -21.69 7.10 12.14
CA LEU A 69 -21.02 7.95 11.19
C LEU A 69 -21.48 9.40 11.37
N THR A 70 -20.52 10.32 11.47
CA THR A 70 -20.77 11.76 11.56
C THR A 70 -20.04 12.51 10.44
N ALA A 71 -20.51 13.73 10.15
CA ALA A 71 -19.85 14.60 9.17
C ALA A 71 -18.39 14.89 9.55
N ALA A 72 -18.11 15.14 10.83
CA ALA A 72 -16.76 15.40 11.33
C ALA A 72 -15.79 14.22 11.06
N MET A 73 -16.23 12.98 11.24
CA MET A 73 -15.40 11.81 10.91
C MET A 73 -15.09 11.75 9.41
N ILE A 74 -16.07 12.09 8.56
CA ILE A 74 -15.88 12.12 7.11
C ILE A 74 -14.92 13.24 6.75
N GLU A 75 -15.07 14.45 7.31
CA GLU A 75 -14.22 15.61 7.04
C GLU A 75 -12.76 15.38 7.41
N GLN A 76 -12.51 14.68 8.52
CA GLN A 76 -11.17 14.33 8.99
C GLN A 76 -10.47 13.26 8.15
N ALA A 77 -11.21 12.46 7.38
CA ALA A 77 -10.64 11.35 6.62
C ALA A 77 -10.01 11.81 5.30
N ASP A 78 -8.78 11.41 5.03
CA ASP A 78 -8.15 11.59 3.71
C ASP A 78 -8.71 10.61 2.67
N LEU A 79 -9.20 9.45 3.13
CA LEU A 79 -9.82 8.41 2.32
C LEU A 79 -10.99 7.76 3.05
N VAL A 80 -12.13 7.62 2.37
CA VAL A 80 -13.32 6.93 2.89
C VAL A 80 -13.63 5.68 2.05
N LEU A 81 -13.67 4.53 2.71
CA LEU A 81 -13.91 3.22 2.10
C LEU A 81 -15.23 2.64 2.58
N THR A 82 -16.19 2.55 1.68
CA THR A 82 -17.52 2.00 1.97
C THR A 82 -17.65 0.55 1.51
N MET A 83 -18.56 -0.21 2.12
CA MET A 83 -18.80 -1.61 1.73
C MET A 83 -19.86 -1.73 0.62
N SER A 84 -20.59 -0.66 0.32
CA SER A 84 -21.56 -0.60 -0.79
C SER A 84 -21.74 0.79 -1.36
N ARG A 85 -22.25 0.89 -2.59
CA ARG A 85 -22.60 2.16 -3.23
C ARG A 85 -23.67 2.95 -2.47
N ALA A 86 -24.61 2.27 -1.81
CA ALA A 86 -25.61 2.94 -0.98
C ALA A 86 -24.96 3.66 0.22
N GLN A 87 -23.96 3.04 0.84
CA GLN A 87 -23.19 3.66 1.92
C GLN A 87 -22.32 4.80 1.40
N ARG A 88 -21.71 4.67 0.22
CA ARG A 88 -21.02 5.77 -0.47
C ARG A 88 -21.95 6.95 -0.71
N ALA A 89 -23.16 6.70 -1.19
CA ALA A 89 -24.17 7.75 -1.39
C ALA A 89 -24.54 8.44 -0.07
N ALA A 90 -24.68 7.70 1.03
CA ALA A 90 -24.93 8.27 2.35
C ALA A 90 -23.78 9.17 2.83
N VAL A 91 -22.52 8.74 2.66
CA VAL A 91 -21.33 9.56 2.96
C VAL A 91 -21.35 10.87 2.17
N VAL A 92 -21.59 10.80 0.86
CA VAL A 92 -21.60 11.98 -0.01
C VAL A 92 -22.81 12.88 0.26
N THR A 93 -23.93 12.32 0.73
CA THR A 93 -25.10 13.10 1.16
C THR A 93 -24.78 13.92 2.40
N LEU A 94 -24.07 13.33 3.38
CA LEU A 94 -23.63 14.04 4.59
C LEU A 94 -22.55 15.08 4.30
N VAL A 95 -21.57 14.73 3.46
CA VAL A 95 -20.45 15.62 3.09
C VAL A 95 -20.19 15.54 1.58
N PRO A 96 -20.82 16.42 0.77
CA PRO A 96 -20.70 16.38 -0.70
C PRO A 96 -19.26 16.47 -1.21
N GLN A 97 -18.42 17.26 -0.53
CA GLN A 97 -17.01 17.44 -0.89
C GLN A 97 -16.18 16.15 -0.79
N ALA A 98 -16.64 15.16 0.00
CA ALA A 98 -15.93 13.89 0.17
C ALA A 98 -16.03 12.97 -1.06
N VAL A 99 -16.84 13.30 -2.08
CA VAL A 99 -17.07 12.46 -3.27
C VAL A 99 -15.78 12.03 -3.98
N ARG A 100 -14.77 12.89 -4.01
CA ARG A 100 -13.48 12.66 -4.69
C ARG A 100 -12.61 11.63 -3.97
N ARG A 101 -12.78 11.52 -2.65
CA ARG A 101 -12.02 10.63 -1.76
C ARG A 101 -12.87 9.52 -1.14
N THR A 102 -14.07 9.28 -1.67
CA THR A 102 -14.95 8.20 -1.22
C THR A 102 -15.12 7.16 -2.32
N TYR A 103 -14.82 5.91 -1.99
CA TYR A 103 -14.88 4.76 -2.89
C TYR A 103 -15.61 3.59 -2.21
N THR A 104 -16.15 2.64 -2.97
CA THR A 104 -16.38 1.32 -2.38
C THR A 104 -15.04 0.59 -2.29
N LEU A 105 -14.87 -0.28 -1.29
CA LEU A 105 -13.63 -1.02 -1.10
C LEU A 105 -13.27 -1.86 -2.34
N LEU A 106 -14.27 -2.52 -2.94
CA LEU A 106 -14.08 -3.31 -4.15
C LEU A 106 -13.80 -2.44 -5.39
N GLU A 107 -14.42 -1.26 -5.49
CA GLU A 107 -14.12 -0.31 -6.57
C GLU A 107 -12.67 0.15 -6.50
N LEU A 108 -12.20 0.59 -5.33
CA LEU A 108 -10.81 1.03 -5.19
C LEU A 108 -9.83 -0.12 -5.46
N ALA A 109 -10.07 -1.30 -4.90
CA ALA A 109 -9.23 -2.48 -5.14
C ALA A 109 -9.15 -2.83 -6.64
N ALA A 110 -10.28 -2.78 -7.36
CA ALA A 110 -10.31 -3.04 -8.80
C ALA A 110 -9.51 -1.99 -9.59
N LEU A 111 -9.68 -0.70 -9.29
CA LEU A 111 -8.94 0.38 -9.94
C LEU A 111 -7.42 0.25 -9.72
N LEU A 112 -7.00 -0.12 -8.51
CA LEU A 112 -5.59 -0.27 -8.15
C LEU A 112 -4.97 -1.58 -8.65
N SER A 113 -5.77 -2.62 -8.91
CA SER A 113 -5.26 -3.90 -9.40
C SER A 113 -4.57 -3.80 -10.77
N ALA A 114 -4.97 -2.83 -11.58
CA ALA A 114 -4.48 -2.63 -12.95
C ALA A 114 -3.24 -1.72 -13.04
N ILE A 115 -2.67 -1.30 -11.92
CA ILE A 115 -1.63 -0.27 -11.88
C ILE A 115 -0.38 -0.81 -11.17
N GLU A 116 0.76 -0.53 -11.78
CA GLU A 116 2.06 -0.55 -11.09
C GLU A 116 2.48 0.90 -10.87
N LEU A 117 2.60 1.30 -9.59
CA LEU A 117 3.13 2.61 -9.24
C LEU A 117 4.63 2.49 -8.97
N PRO A 118 5.45 3.45 -9.41
CA PRO A 118 6.83 3.55 -8.97
C PRO A 118 6.88 3.57 -7.44
N VAL A 119 7.77 2.77 -6.88
CA VAL A 119 8.01 2.75 -5.43
C VAL A 119 9.15 3.70 -5.13
N ASP A 120 8.82 4.84 -4.54
CA ASP A 120 9.79 5.67 -3.85
C ASP A 120 10.02 5.07 -2.45
N PRO A 121 11.26 4.65 -2.12
CA PRO A 121 11.56 4.04 -0.83
C PRO A 121 11.45 5.00 0.36
N ASP A 122 11.45 6.32 0.12
CA ASP A 122 11.35 7.34 1.16
C ASP A 122 9.91 7.87 1.33
N GLU A 123 8.97 7.47 0.45
CA GLU A 123 7.57 7.86 0.51
C GLU A 123 6.81 7.03 1.55
N SER A 124 6.20 7.71 2.52
CA SER A 124 5.42 7.08 3.59
C SER A 124 4.09 6.50 3.07
N ASP A 125 3.52 5.55 3.82
CA ASP A 125 2.17 5.04 3.50
C ASP A 125 1.12 6.17 3.53
N ALA A 126 1.29 7.17 4.40
CA ALA A 126 0.44 8.37 4.45
C ALA A 126 0.46 9.15 3.13
N ASP A 127 1.65 9.44 2.59
CA ASP A 127 1.80 10.15 1.32
C ASP A 127 1.13 9.39 0.17
N ARG A 128 1.26 8.06 0.18
CA ARG A 128 0.60 7.17 -0.79
C ARG A 128 -0.92 7.27 -0.67
N ILE A 129 -1.48 7.19 0.55
CA ILE A 129 -2.92 7.31 0.79
C ILE A 129 -3.46 8.66 0.33
N ALA A 130 -2.76 9.76 0.62
CA ALA A 130 -3.18 11.09 0.23
C ALA A 130 -3.31 11.25 -1.30
N ARG A 131 -2.49 10.52 -2.07
CA ARG A 131 -2.49 10.53 -3.55
C ARG A 131 -3.45 9.51 -4.17
N LEU A 132 -3.89 8.48 -3.43
CA LEU A 132 -4.77 7.43 -3.96
C LEU A 132 -6.05 7.98 -4.62
N PRO A 133 -6.78 8.97 -4.05
CA PRO A 133 -7.97 9.52 -4.70
C PRO A 133 -7.71 10.09 -6.11
N GLU A 134 -6.57 10.75 -6.30
CA GLU A 134 -6.19 11.32 -7.61
C GLU A 134 -5.90 10.20 -8.61
N ILE A 135 -5.08 9.22 -8.21
CA ILE A 135 -4.71 8.07 -9.03
C ILE A 135 -5.95 7.27 -9.42
N ALA A 136 -6.80 6.94 -8.44
CA ALA A 136 -8.02 6.18 -8.67
C ALA A 136 -9.00 6.94 -9.59
N SER A 137 -9.12 8.26 -9.45
CA SER A 137 -9.95 9.09 -10.32
C SER A 137 -9.45 9.08 -11.76
N ALA A 138 -8.14 9.18 -11.99
CA ALA A 138 -7.56 9.10 -13.34
C ALA A 138 -7.83 7.74 -14.01
N GLN A 139 -7.93 6.68 -13.21
CA GLN A 139 -8.10 5.31 -13.69
C GLN A 139 -9.55 4.94 -13.95
N ARG A 140 -10.50 5.59 -13.25
CA ARG A 140 -11.94 5.50 -13.59
C ARG A 140 -12.22 5.93 -15.03
N VAL A 141 -11.46 6.88 -15.56
CA VAL A 141 -11.59 7.36 -16.95
C VAL A 141 -11.06 6.32 -17.96
N ARG A 142 -10.06 5.52 -17.55
CA ARG A 142 -9.35 4.57 -18.43
C ARG A 142 -9.90 3.15 -18.37
N THR A 143 -10.60 2.80 -17.29
CA THR A 143 -11.08 1.45 -17.02
C THR A 143 -12.59 1.34 -17.23
N ILE A 144 -13.01 0.40 -18.07
CA ILE A 144 -14.41 -0.04 -18.12
C ILE A 144 -14.70 -0.78 -16.81
N THR A 145 -15.27 -0.09 -15.84
CA THR A 145 -15.67 -0.72 -14.57
C THR A 145 -16.86 -1.66 -14.86
N PRO A 146 -16.88 -2.89 -14.32
CA PRO A 146 -17.99 -3.82 -14.54
C PRO A 146 -19.34 -3.17 -14.20
N ARG A 147 -20.37 -3.49 -14.99
CA ARG A 147 -21.75 -3.03 -14.74
C ARG A 147 -22.33 -3.59 -13.42
N THR A 148 -21.71 -4.64 -12.88
CA THR A 148 -22.09 -5.30 -11.63
C THR A 148 -21.71 -4.43 -10.42
N PRO A 149 -22.58 -4.32 -9.40
CA PRO A 149 -22.24 -3.60 -8.18
C PRO A 149 -20.99 -4.19 -7.52
N LEU A 150 -19.96 -3.37 -7.34
CA LEU A 150 -18.78 -3.70 -6.53
C LEU A 150 -19.11 -3.46 -5.05
N ASP A 151 -20.13 -4.17 -4.57
CA ASP A 151 -20.65 -4.12 -3.19
C ASP A 151 -20.33 -5.43 -2.47
N ILE A 152 -19.99 -5.34 -1.18
CA ILE A 152 -19.78 -6.49 -0.31
C ILE A 152 -21.10 -6.83 0.39
N PRO A 153 -21.70 -8.01 0.13
CA PRO A 153 -22.96 -8.41 0.75
C PRO A 153 -22.89 -8.34 2.28
N ASP A 154 -24.00 -7.96 2.92
CA ASP A 154 -24.06 -7.87 4.38
C ASP A 154 -24.23 -9.26 5.02
N PRO A 155 -23.25 -9.76 5.79
CA PRO A 155 -23.37 -11.07 6.42
C PRO A 155 -24.18 -11.04 7.72
N HIS A 156 -24.52 -9.87 8.27
CA HIS A 156 -25.11 -9.77 9.60
C HIS A 156 -26.42 -10.58 9.71
N GLY A 157 -26.50 -11.45 10.72
CA GLY A 157 -27.64 -12.34 10.96
C GLY A 157 -27.82 -13.45 9.90
N ARG A 158 -26.81 -13.69 9.05
CA ARG A 158 -26.84 -14.72 8.00
C ARG A 158 -26.01 -15.94 8.40
N SER A 159 -25.91 -16.91 7.49
CA SER A 159 -25.17 -18.14 7.73
C SER A 159 -23.67 -17.90 7.87
N GLU A 160 -22.97 -18.81 8.55
CA GLU A 160 -21.52 -18.76 8.72
C GLU A 160 -20.75 -18.69 7.39
N ARG A 161 -21.30 -19.32 6.33
CA ARG A 161 -20.77 -19.21 4.96
C ARG A 161 -20.78 -17.77 4.45
N ALA A 162 -21.83 -17.01 4.75
CA ALA A 162 -21.93 -15.60 4.35
C ALA A 162 -20.87 -14.74 5.06
N TYR A 163 -20.63 -14.97 6.36
CA TYR A 163 -19.55 -14.33 7.09
C TYR A 163 -18.18 -14.63 6.50
N ARG A 164 -17.89 -15.92 6.24
CA ARG A 164 -16.63 -16.32 5.58
C ARG A 164 -16.46 -15.67 4.22
N GLN A 165 -17.50 -15.66 3.39
CA GLN A 165 -17.46 -15.03 2.08
C GLN A 165 -17.19 -13.52 2.17
N ALA A 166 -17.89 -12.81 3.05
CA ALA A 166 -17.67 -11.38 3.27
C ALA A 166 -16.25 -11.11 3.78
N PHE A 167 -15.77 -11.90 4.75
CA PHE A 167 -14.41 -11.79 5.28
C PHE A 167 -13.36 -11.99 4.20
N THR A 168 -13.43 -13.07 3.42
CA THR A 168 -12.49 -13.34 2.33
C THR A 168 -12.51 -12.21 1.30
N THR A 169 -13.70 -11.71 0.96
CA THR A 169 -13.86 -10.59 0.02
C THR A 169 -13.18 -9.32 0.52
N ILE A 170 -13.38 -8.98 1.80
CA ILE A 170 -12.72 -7.82 2.44
C ILE A 170 -11.21 -8.03 2.48
N ASP A 171 -10.74 -9.19 2.91
CA ASP A 171 -9.32 -9.52 3.05
C ASP A 171 -8.58 -9.42 1.71
N THR A 172 -9.14 -9.98 0.65
CA THR A 172 -8.58 -9.87 -0.70
C THR A 172 -8.55 -8.43 -1.20
N ALA A 173 -9.63 -7.67 -1.01
CA ALA A 173 -9.70 -6.28 -1.47
C ALA A 173 -8.74 -5.36 -0.68
N VAL A 174 -8.67 -5.55 0.63
CA VAL A 174 -7.72 -4.85 1.50
C VAL A 174 -6.28 -5.18 1.11
N ALA A 175 -5.96 -6.45 0.82
CA ALA A 175 -4.62 -6.82 0.36
C ALA A 175 -4.25 -6.13 -0.97
N ALA A 176 -5.19 -5.98 -1.90
CA ALA A 176 -4.96 -5.28 -3.16
C ALA A 176 -4.67 -3.78 -2.95
N VAL A 177 -5.40 -3.12 -2.04
CA VAL A 177 -5.14 -1.72 -1.67
C VAL A 177 -3.81 -1.60 -0.93
N ALA A 178 -3.56 -2.46 0.05
CA ALA A 178 -2.35 -2.46 0.86
C ALA A 178 -1.07 -2.67 0.05
N ARG A 179 -1.10 -3.46 -1.04
CA ARG A 179 0.05 -3.61 -1.93
C ARG A 179 0.51 -2.30 -2.57
N VAL A 180 -0.41 -1.34 -2.74
CA VAL A 180 -0.12 -0.02 -3.29
C VAL A 180 0.28 0.97 -2.19
N VAL A 181 -0.39 0.89 -1.04
CA VAL A 181 -0.11 1.73 0.14
C VAL A 181 1.21 1.37 0.80
N HIS A 182 1.49 0.07 0.96
CA HIS A 182 2.67 -0.47 1.60
C HIS A 182 3.33 -1.49 0.66
N PRO A 183 3.99 -1.02 -0.42
CA PRO A 183 4.62 -1.92 -1.37
C PRO A 183 5.71 -2.74 -0.66
N PRO A 184 5.83 -4.04 -0.95
CA PRO A 184 6.92 -4.83 -0.41
C PRO A 184 8.23 -4.14 -0.76
N ALA A 185 9.10 -3.94 0.23
CA ALA A 185 10.39 -3.28 0.05
C ALA A 185 11.04 -3.80 -1.23
N ALA A 186 11.19 -2.94 -2.24
CA ALA A 186 11.93 -3.28 -3.42
C ALA A 186 13.28 -3.79 -2.93
N ARG A 187 13.65 -5.03 -3.26
CA ARG A 187 14.96 -5.57 -2.90
C ARG A 187 15.96 -4.51 -3.33
N ARG A 188 16.61 -3.84 -2.37
CA ARG A 188 17.73 -2.96 -2.67
C ARG A 188 18.74 -3.85 -3.37
N LEU A 189 18.83 -3.72 -4.69
CA LEU A 189 20.00 -4.18 -5.40
C LEU A 189 21.09 -3.22 -4.93
N GLU A 190 21.72 -3.57 -3.81
CA GLU A 190 22.86 -2.85 -3.28
C GLU A 190 23.96 -2.91 -4.34
N TRP A 191 24.09 -1.83 -5.09
CA TRP A 191 25.24 -1.60 -5.93
C TRP A 191 26.46 -1.49 -5.00
N SER A 192 27.27 -2.55 -4.94
CA SER A 192 28.56 -2.55 -4.26
C SER A 192 29.66 -2.16 -5.25
N PRO A 193 30.39 -1.04 -5.06
CA PRO A 193 31.45 -0.62 -5.97
C PRO A 193 32.79 -1.37 -5.77
N THR A 194 32.84 -2.45 -4.98
CA THR A 194 34.10 -3.13 -4.65
C THR A 194 34.45 -4.25 -5.62
N LEU A 195 34.97 -3.86 -6.78
CA LEU A 195 35.89 -4.70 -7.55
C LEU A 195 36.94 -3.82 -8.22
N THR A 196 37.78 -3.21 -7.38
CA THR A 196 39.08 -2.69 -7.79
C THR A 196 40.15 -3.51 -7.07
N GLU A 197 40.84 -4.32 -7.87
CA GLU A 197 42.24 -4.72 -7.71
C GLU A 197 42.65 -5.48 -6.45
N ARG A 198 42.56 -6.81 -6.54
CA ARG A 198 43.61 -7.68 -6.00
C ARG A 198 43.91 -8.80 -6.99
N GLY A 199 45.04 -8.71 -7.69
CA GLY A 199 45.58 -9.87 -8.39
C GLY A 199 46.45 -9.61 -9.61
N ALA A 200 47.51 -8.80 -9.49
CA ALA A 200 48.68 -8.97 -10.36
C ALA A 200 49.92 -9.00 -9.47
N ARG A 201 50.28 -10.21 -9.00
CA ARG A 201 51.63 -10.46 -8.47
C ARG A 201 52.53 -10.66 -9.68
N THR A 202 53.38 -9.68 -9.96
CA THR A 202 54.47 -9.78 -10.92
C THR A 202 55.69 -10.40 -10.20
N PRO A 203 56.34 -11.45 -10.74
CA PRO A 203 57.56 -12.00 -10.15
C PRO A 203 58.76 -11.04 -10.36
N PRO A 204 59.80 -11.09 -9.52
CA PRO A 204 60.91 -10.13 -9.57
C PRO A 204 61.83 -10.36 -10.77
N PHE A 205 62.16 -9.28 -11.49
CA PHE A 205 63.26 -9.22 -12.45
C PHE A 205 64.61 -9.00 -11.72
N PRO A 206 65.71 -9.59 -12.19
CA PRO A 206 67.03 -9.42 -11.57
C PRO A 206 67.77 -8.17 -12.10
N GLY A 207 68.48 -7.50 -11.20
CA GLY A 207 69.81 -6.88 -11.34
C GLY A 207 70.15 -5.93 -12.53
N GLY A 208 70.68 -4.76 -12.17
CA GLY A 208 71.42 -3.82 -13.05
C GLY A 208 70.98 -2.39 -12.75
N GLY A 209 71.80 -1.54 -12.10
CA GLY A 209 72.72 -0.59 -12.76
C GLY A 209 71.92 0.55 -13.42
N ASP A 210 72.13 1.85 -13.24
CA ASP A 210 73.28 2.64 -12.83
C ASP A 210 72.83 4.09 -12.50
N GLY A 211 73.72 4.83 -11.85
CA GLY A 211 74.08 6.24 -12.12
C GLY A 211 73.07 7.27 -12.68
N THR A 212 72.92 8.35 -11.90
CA THR A 212 72.98 9.78 -12.30
C THR A 212 72.15 10.31 -13.50
N ASP A 213 71.12 11.11 -13.18
CA ASP A 213 70.72 12.48 -13.65
C ASP A 213 71.11 13.03 -15.06
N PRO A 214 70.55 14.15 -15.58
CA PRO A 214 69.18 14.70 -15.66
C PRO A 214 68.74 15.04 -17.12
N THR A 215 67.55 15.65 -17.26
CA THR A 215 67.05 16.57 -18.34
C THR A 215 66.14 16.01 -19.44
N GLY A 216 65.06 16.75 -19.75
CA GLY A 216 64.48 16.79 -21.10
C GLY A 216 62.97 16.55 -21.27
N ARG A 217 62.22 17.66 -21.30
CA ARG A 217 60.96 17.98 -22.04
C ARG A 217 60.19 16.87 -22.79
N GLY A 218 58.85 16.91 -22.61
CA GLY A 218 57.91 17.06 -23.73
C GLY A 218 56.84 15.97 -23.94
N GLY A 219 55.61 16.40 -24.24
CA GLY A 219 54.76 15.71 -25.23
C GLY A 219 53.51 14.98 -24.72
N SER A 220 52.36 15.61 -24.94
CA SER A 220 50.99 15.10 -24.85
C SER A 220 50.66 13.96 -25.83
N SER A 221 49.77 13.03 -25.44
CA SER A 221 48.45 12.76 -26.07
C SER A 221 47.97 11.31 -25.88
N SER A 222 46.69 11.20 -25.52
CA SER A 222 45.82 10.00 -25.46
C SER A 222 45.62 9.38 -26.88
N PRO A 223 45.03 8.16 -27.09
CA PRO A 223 43.71 7.79 -26.54
C PRO A 223 43.31 6.29 -26.38
N ARG A 224 42.17 6.12 -25.68
CA ARG A 224 41.07 5.12 -25.84
C ARG A 224 41.41 3.64 -25.71
N HIS A 225 40.72 2.92 -24.81
CA HIS A 225 40.22 1.55 -25.04
C HIS A 225 38.87 1.35 -24.34
N GLY A 226 37.87 0.86 -25.10
CA GLY A 226 36.56 0.49 -24.61
C GLY A 226 36.52 -0.91 -24.01
N GLY A 227 35.67 -1.14 -23.02
CA GLY A 227 35.44 -2.44 -22.39
C GLY A 227 33.97 -2.84 -22.46
N ARG A 228 33.68 -3.93 -23.18
CA ARG A 228 32.38 -4.61 -23.25
C ARG A 228 32.04 -5.24 -21.89
N ARG A 229 30.79 -5.11 -21.44
CA ARG A 229 30.26 -5.74 -20.22
C ARG A 229 29.46 -6.98 -20.59
N SER A 230 29.70 -8.10 -19.89
CA SER A 230 28.88 -9.32 -19.99
C SER A 230 28.27 -9.62 -18.63
N TRP A 231 27.02 -10.07 -18.61
CA TRP A 231 26.23 -10.37 -17.41
C TRP A 231 26.06 -11.89 -17.25
N ARG A 232 26.12 -12.39 -16.01
CA ARG A 232 25.57 -13.70 -15.63
C ARG A 232 24.86 -13.60 -14.29
N LEU A 233 23.70 -14.27 -14.21
CA LEU A 233 22.81 -14.36 -13.06
C LEU A 233 23.24 -15.54 -12.15
N ARG A 234 23.07 -15.40 -10.84
CA ARG A 234 22.95 -16.50 -9.88
C ARG A 234 21.71 -16.28 -9.04
#